data_AF-A0AAW2X5A4-F1
#
_entry.id   AF-A0AAW2X5A4-F1
#
_cell.length_a   1.000
_cell.length_b   1.000
_cell.length_c   1.000
_cell.angle_alpha   90.00
_cell.angle_beta   90.00
_cell.angle_gamma   90.00
#
_symmetry.space_group_name_H-M   'P 1'
#
loop_
_entity.id
_entity.type
_entity.pdbx_description
1 polymer ?
#
loop_
_entity_poly.entity_id
_entity_poly.type
_entity_poly.pdbx_seq_one_letter_code
_entity_poly.pdbx_strand_id
1 'polypeptide(L)'
;MAVVRGLEHAFERGLVRIWVELDAMVVLNIIKSGIGSWNFQQLLTRLRLLQRQMHIRFTHIFREGNKPADLLANLAYSLQSNGFLLRTHDALAGFVWADFHLPNF
;
A
#
# COMPACT_ATOMS: atom_id res chain seq x y z
N MET A 1 3.44 -0.83 8.26
CA MET A 1 2.44 -1.92 8.23
C MET A 1 1.62 -1.94 6.95
N ALA A 2 1.10 -0.79 6.47
CA ALA A 2 0.25 -0.71 5.27
C ALA A 2 0.84 -1.42 4.03
N VAL A 3 2.11 -1.15 3.70
CA VAL A 3 2.80 -1.77 2.54
C VAL A 3 2.73 -3.30 2.57
N VAL A 4 3.12 -3.91 3.69
CA VAL A 4 3.14 -5.38 3.83
C VAL A 4 1.72 -5.94 3.71
N ARG A 5 0.74 -5.32 4.36
CA ARG A 5 -0.67 -5.77 4.30
C ARG A 5 -1.26 -5.66 2.90
N GLY A 6 -0.98 -4.57 2.19
CA GLY A 6 -1.40 -4.41 0.80
C GLY A 6 -0.79 -5.47 -0.12
N LEU A 7 0.49 -5.80 0.08
CA LEU A 7 1.16 -6.85 -0.68
C LEU A 7 0.66 -8.25 -0.34
N GLU A 8 0.44 -8.58 0.94
CA GLU A 8 -0.20 -9.84 1.36
C GLU A 8 -1.57 -10.01 0.67
N HIS A 9 -2.39 -8.97 0.72
CA HIS A 9 -3.72 -8.97 0.11
C HIS A 9 -3.71 -9.13 -1.41
N ALA A 10 -2.72 -8.55 -2.08
CA ALA A 10 -2.55 -8.68 -3.51
C ALA A 10 -2.02 -10.06 -3.91
N PHE A 11 -1.10 -10.62 -3.11
CA PHE A 11 -0.59 -11.98 -3.29
C PHE A 11 -1.71 -13.02 -3.14
N GLU A 12 -2.59 -12.87 -2.16
CA GLU A 12 -3.79 -13.71 -1.97
C GLU A 12 -4.72 -13.72 -3.19
N ARG A 13 -4.67 -12.68 -4.03
CA ARG A 13 -5.43 -12.56 -5.29
C ARG A 13 -4.67 -13.06 -6.51
N GLY A 14 -3.49 -13.64 -6.33
CA GLY A 14 -2.63 -14.11 -7.42
C GLY A 14 -1.92 -13.00 -8.19
N LEU A 15 -1.89 -11.76 -7.67
CA LEU A 15 -1.14 -10.68 -8.28
C LEU A 15 0.34 -10.87 -7.98
N VAL A 16 1.14 -11.19 -9.01
CA VAL A 16 2.58 -11.47 -8.86
C VAL A 16 3.47 -10.32 -9.33
N ARG A 17 2.93 -9.32 -10.05
CA ARG A 17 3.67 -8.13 -10.50
C ARG A 17 2.95 -6.88 -10.01
N ILE A 18 3.61 -6.12 -9.14
CA ILE A 18 2.99 -4.98 -8.46
C ILE A 18 3.92 -3.79 -8.47
N TRP A 19 3.33 -2.63 -8.73
CA TRP A 19 3.96 -1.34 -8.52
C TRP A 19 3.35 -0.69 -7.28
N VAL A 20 4.20 -0.35 -6.31
CA VAL A 20 3.82 0.32 -5.07
C VAL A 20 4.40 1.73 -5.07
N GLU A 21 3.52 2.71 -4.99
CA GLU A 21 3.87 4.11 -4.83
C GLU A 21 3.76 4.51 -3.36
N LEU A 22 4.74 5.28 -2.87
CA LEU A 22 4.84 5.69 -1.46
C LEU A 22 5.18 7.18 -1.36
N ASP A 23 4.49 7.92 -0.50
CA ASP A 23 4.86 9.30 -0.13
C ASP A 23 5.87 9.37 1.03
N ALA A 24 6.08 8.25 1.71
CA ALA A 24 6.98 8.15 2.84
C ALA A 24 8.40 7.73 2.40
N MET A 25 9.25 8.70 2.07
CA MET A 25 10.66 8.46 1.70
C MET A 25 11.41 7.62 2.74
N VAL A 26 11.13 7.82 4.03
CA VAL A 26 11.73 7.03 5.12
C VAL A 26 11.39 5.55 4.99
N VAL A 27 10.14 5.21 4.65
CA VAL A 27 9.71 3.82 4.45
C VAL A 27 10.42 3.23 3.24
N LEU A 28 10.50 3.97 2.14
CA LEU A 28 11.22 3.53 0.94
C LEU A 28 12.70 3.25 1.24
N ASN A 29 13.35 4.11 2.02
CA ASN A 29 14.75 3.93 2.42
C ASN A 29 14.94 2.69 3.29
N ILE A 30 14.05 2.43 4.25
CA ILE A 30 14.09 1.22 5.09
C ILE A 30 13.89 -0.04 4.25
N ILE A 31 12.97 -0.01 3.28
CA ILE A 31 12.74 -1.13 2.36
C ILE A 31 13.99 -1.41 1.52
N LYS A 32 14.61 -0.37 0.97
CA LYS A 32 15.80 -0.49 0.12
C LYS A 32 17.04 -0.93 0.90
N SER A 33 17.27 -0.35 2.07
CA SER A 33 18.43 -0.70 2.90
C SER A 33 18.27 -2.06 3.57
N GLY A 34 17.02 -2.49 3.82
CA GLY A 34 16.72 -3.66 4.62
C GLY A 34 17.12 -3.51 6.10
N ILE A 35 17.48 -2.29 6.52
CA ILE A 35 17.93 -1.96 7.86
C ILE A 35 16.87 -1.05 8.49
N GLY A 36 16.31 -1.50 9.60
CA GLY A 36 15.37 -0.74 10.41
C GLY A 36 15.54 -1.09 11.89
N SER A 37 14.88 -0.33 12.76
CA SER A 37 14.84 -0.66 14.19
C SER A 37 14.23 -2.06 14.40
N TRP A 38 14.48 -2.66 15.57
CA TRP A 38 13.93 -3.98 15.93
C TRP A 38 12.41 -4.07 15.62
N ASN A 39 11.68 -2.98 15.88
CA ASN A 39 10.25 -2.86 15.65
C ASN A 39 9.82 -3.13 14.20
N PHE A 40 10.72 -2.96 13.23
CA PHE A 40 10.45 -3.19 11.80
C PHE A 40 11.00 -4.51 11.27
N GLN A 41 11.81 -5.24 12.05
CA GLN A 41 12.44 -6.47 11.56
C GLN A 41 11.41 -7.53 11.14
N GLN A 42 10.35 -7.70 11.92
CA GLN A 42 9.31 -8.68 11.58
C GLN A 42 8.60 -8.32 10.26
N LEU A 43 8.35 -7.02 10.03
CA LEU A 43 7.76 -6.52 8.78
C LEU A 43 8.71 -6.68 7.59
N LEU A 44 10.00 -6.40 7.79
CA LEU A 44 11.02 -6.57 6.75
C LEU A 44 11.19 -8.05 6.37
N THR A 45 11.12 -8.97 7.33
CA THR A 45 11.15 -10.40 7.05
C THR A 45 9.96 -10.84 6.20
N ARG A 46 8.75 -10.40 6.53
CA ARG A 46 7.55 -10.69 5.70
C ARG A 46 7.67 -10.09 4.30
N LEU A 47 8.14 -8.85 4.20
CA LEU A 47 8.34 -8.18 2.93
C LEU A 47 9.32 -8.97 2.03
N ARG A 48 10.42 -9.46 2.61
CA ARG A 48 11.40 -10.30 1.88
C ARG A 48 10.81 -11.61 1.38
N LEU A 49 9.91 -12.23 2.14
CA LEU A 49 9.22 -13.44 1.70
C LEU A 49 8.33 -13.15 0.48
N LEU A 50 7.59 -12.04 0.50
CA LEU A 50 6.76 -11.61 -0.63
C LEU A 50 7.62 -11.25 -1.86
N GLN A 51 8.73 -10.55 -1.67
CA GLN A 51 9.68 -10.21 -2.74
C GLN A 51 10.31 -11.45 -3.42
N ARG A 52 10.34 -12.61 -2.75
CA ARG A 52 10.77 -13.86 -3.37
C ARG A 52 9.72 -14.49 -4.27
N GLN A 53 8.45 -14.16 -4.05
CA GLN A 53 7.30 -14.73 -4.76
C GLN A 53 6.72 -13.76 -5.79
N MET A 54 7.05 -12.47 -5.70
CA MET A 54 6.45 -11.39 -6.48
C MET A 54 7.50 -10.44 -7.03
N HIS A 55 7.27 -9.95 -8.24
CA HIS A 55 7.98 -8.82 -8.84
C HIS A 55 7.39 -7.50 -8.33
N ILE A 56 8.01 -6.92 -7.32
CA ILE A 56 7.54 -5.68 -6.67
C ILE A 56 8.47 -4.52 -7.02
N ARG A 57 7.90 -3.45 -7.58
CA ARG A 57 8.59 -2.17 -7.80
C ARG A 57 8.12 -1.15 -6.78
N PHE A 58 9.05 -0.42 -6.17
CA PHE A 58 8.74 0.69 -5.28
C PHE A 58 9.19 2.03 -5.87
N THR A 59 8.31 3.04 -5.84
CA THR A 59 8.65 4.42 -6.22
C THR A 59 8.18 5.41 -5.16
N HIS A 60 8.84 6.56 -5.12
CA HIS A 60 8.40 7.68 -4.31
C HIS A 60 7.45 8.56 -5.13
N ILE A 61 6.36 9.01 -4.51
CA ILE A 61 5.46 10.04 -5.06
C ILE A 61 5.35 11.21 -4.09
N PHE A 62 4.94 12.37 -4.59
CA PHE A 62 4.62 13.49 -3.70
C PHE A 62 3.32 13.24 -2.95
N ARG A 63 3.17 13.87 -1.79
CA ARG A 63 2.04 13.69 -0.87
C ARG A 63 0.70 13.98 -1.55
N GLU A 64 0.70 14.91 -2.49
CA GLU A 64 -0.46 15.30 -3.29
C GLU A 64 -1.00 14.15 -4.15
N GLY A 65 -0.13 13.25 -4.60
CA GLY A 65 -0.50 12.04 -5.35
C GLY A 65 -0.98 10.90 -4.44
N ASN A 66 -0.62 10.93 -3.14
CA ASN A 66 -0.99 9.88 -2.18
C ASN A 66 -2.34 10.14 -1.47
N LYS A 67 -3.05 11.21 -1.85
CA LYS A 67 -4.36 11.58 -1.27
C LYS A 67 -5.38 10.44 -1.20
N PRO A 68 -5.52 9.56 -2.21
CA PRO A 68 -6.49 8.45 -2.12
C PRO A 68 -6.15 7.47 -1.00
N ALA A 69 -4.87 7.10 -0.85
CA ALA A 69 -4.43 6.19 0.20
C ALA A 69 -4.56 6.81 1.60
N ASP A 70 -4.22 8.10 1.74
CA ASP A 70 -4.40 8.86 2.98
C ASP A 70 -5.88 8.94 3.37
N LEU A 71 -6.77 9.20 2.41
CA LEU A 71 -8.22 9.22 2.65
C LEU A 71 -8.72 7.86 3.14
N LEU A 72 -8.31 6.77 2.49
CA LEU A 72 -8.70 5.42 2.89
C LEU A 72 -8.19 5.07 4.30
N ALA A 73 -6.96 5.46 4.63
CA ALA A 73 -6.40 5.26 5.96
C ALA A 73 -7.16 6.06 7.03
N ASN A 74 -7.49 7.32 6.75
CA ASN A 74 -8.27 8.17 7.64
C ASN A 74 -9.70 7.66 7.81
N LEU A 75 -10.33 7.19 6.74
CA LEU A 75 -11.64 6.57 6.79
C LEU A 75 -11.60 5.31 7.67
N ALA A 76 -10.67 4.40 7.42
CA ALA A 76 -10.51 3.19 8.23
C ALA A 76 -10.29 3.52 9.72
N TYR A 77 -9.48 4.54 10.03
CA TYR A 77 -9.27 5.02 11.40
C TYR A 77 -10.58 5.52 12.04
N SER A 78 -11.35 6.35 11.31
CA SER A 78 -12.64 6.88 11.79
C SER A 78 -13.70 5.79 12.00
N LEU A 79 -13.70 4.74 11.16
CA LEU A 79 -14.61 3.61 11.30
C LEU A 79 -14.25 2.76 12.53
N GLN A 80 -12.95 2.61 12.79
CA GLN A 80 -12.45 1.88 13.95
C GLN A 80 -12.76 2.60 15.27
N SER A 81 -12.82 3.94 15.25
CA SER A 81 -13.22 4.74 16.42
C SER A 81 -14.74 4.79 16.66
N ASN A 82 -15.57 4.54 15.64
CA ASN A 82 -17.03 4.73 15.72
C ASN A 82 -17.90 3.47 15.55
N GLY A 83 -17.33 2.28 15.34
CA GLY A 83 -18.12 1.02 15.35
C GLY A 83 -19.29 0.95 14.36
N PHE A 84 -19.31 1.78 13.31
CA PHE A 84 -20.44 1.86 12.38
C PHE A 84 -20.03 1.42 10.96
N LEU A 85 -20.73 0.41 10.47
CA LEU A 85 -20.44 -0.34 9.25
C LEU A 85 -20.96 0.43 8.04
N LEU A 86 -20.13 1.27 7.41
CA LEU A 86 -20.49 1.91 6.15
C LEU A 86 -20.33 0.91 4.99
N ARG A 87 -21.48 0.55 4.38
CA ARG A 87 -21.54 -0.11 3.08
C ARG A 87 -20.91 0.80 2.04
N THR A 88 -19.70 0.49 1.60
CA THR A 88 -19.01 1.22 0.53
C THR A 88 -19.47 0.71 -0.83
N HIS A 89 -20.37 1.43 -1.49
CA HIS A 89 -20.63 1.22 -2.92
C HIS A 89 -20.43 2.49 -3.76
N ASP A 90 -20.57 3.70 -3.19
CA ASP A 90 -20.53 4.94 -4.01
C ASP A 90 -19.22 5.74 -3.89
N ALA A 91 -18.50 5.66 -2.77
CA ALA A 91 -17.30 6.48 -2.56
C ALA A 91 -16.06 5.96 -3.32
N LEU A 92 -16.01 4.67 -3.68
CA LEU A 92 -14.84 4.07 -4.35
C LEU A 92 -14.93 4.17 -5.88
N ALA A 93 -16.13 4.23 -6.46
CA ALA A 93 -16.34 4.18 -7.91
C ALA A 93 -15.73 5.39 -8.65
N GLY A 94 -15.75 6.58 -8.04
CA GLY A 94 -15.15 7.79 -8.61
C GLY A 94 -13.62 7.80 -8.61
N PHE A 95 -12.97 6.98 -7.77
CA PHE A 95 -11.52 6.96 -7.62
C PHE A 95 -10.84 5.94 -8.54
N VAL A 96 -11.48 4.79 -8.77
CA VAL A 96 -10.95 3.75 -9.67
C VAL A 96 -10.83 4.26 -11.12
N TRP A 97 -11.67 5.21 -11.53
CA TRP A 97 -11.66 5.73 -12.91
C TRP A 97 -10.52 6.71 -13.22
N ALA A 98 -9.91 7.36 -12.21
CA ALA A 98 -8.87 8.36 -12.43
C ALA A 98 -7.49 7.75 -12.74
N ASP A 99 -7.21 6.52 -12.28
CA ASP A 99 -5.87 5.90 -12.34
C ASP A 99 -5.66 4.91 -13.49
N PHE A 100 -6.65 4.63 -14.34
CA PHE A 100 -6.51 3.69 -15.46
C PHE A 100 -5.88 4.24 -16.75
N HIS A 101 -5.32 5.46 -16.74
CA HIS A 101 -4.47 5.96 -17.84
C HIS A 101 -2.99 5.64 -17.59
N LEU A 102 -2.67 4.36 -17.34
CA LEU A 102 -1.28 3.90 -17.43
C LEU A 102 -0.97 3.51 -18.88
N PRO A 103 0.07 4.08 -19.52
CA PRO A 103 0.57 3.58 -20.79
C PRO A 103 1.11 2.15 -20.59
N ASN A 104 0.75 1.29 -21.54
CA ASN A 104 1.13 -0.13 -21.65
C ASN A 104 2.54 -0.46 -21.11
N PHE A 105 2.64 -1.28 -20.05
CA PHE A 105 3.82 -2.09 -19.71
C PHE A 105 3.47 -3.31 -18.84
#